data_AF-A0A3P9KSG3-F1
#
_entry.id   AF-A0A3P9KSG3-F1
#
_cell.length_a   1.000
_cell.length_b   1.000
_cell.length_c   1.000
_cell.angle_alpha   90.00
_cell.angle_beta   90.00
_cell.angle_gamma   90.00
#
_symmetry.space_group_name_H-M   'P 1'
#
loop_
_entity.id
_entity.type
_entity.pdbx_description
1 polymer ?
#
loop_
_entity_poly.entity_id
_entity_poly.type
_entity_poly.pdbx_seq_one_letter_code
_entity_poly.pdbx_strand_id
1 'polypeptide(L)'
;MSQNGVAGTNPIMVVISEVDEWSSLKSLLQTSCQNEGHQVTCSSLGPKQVCNVTVEEQMISLHYADLKEDMSEESLCQAVETCIKPCTNGISSFLLLIQGGCYTKKERRLLEILQAHLGAQMLKYLVILSAEDEEVVNTLDDGLLDLINECDGRYCRITSSSVTGGLHALVEMVNNALSESGGGYTEAMLAEAKRRCTEDLAMQLLKQKVEEAQSREQAFREKVQMQENRRAKETEELKAKHAEERKKEAAERKKYEEKREGLQEAVISHRTSLQLQMSTPSDDDSKAASVVLLGLSGSGKSSALNLILSRAGNQYSLNRSTHEQTHPTLSCEKKVVFAAGKPLILVDTPELWDEDGVENLGLLHDCLALALPGPHVFLLVLQVGGFTQGECNMLGYMQKIFGREVAEHSVILFIYSDENQSKPLRVDDYVAEAHTSLQDLIRKCGSRFYGLNISNKRSALSYPQVRELLQGIHKLVASHGGRPFAMKRFSPQELQERNKVLVDKREDMLELNHLLRRE
;
A
#
# COMPACT_ATOMS: atom_id res chain seq x y z
N MET A 1 34.16 14.10 67.29
CA MET A 1 33.52 13.15 68.21
C MET A 1 32.02 13.18 68.00
N SER A 2 31.48 12.21 67.26
CA SER A 2 30.12 11.69 67.48
C SER A 2 30.14 10.24 67.01
N GLN A 3 30.57 9.37 67.93
CA GLN A 3 30.26 7.95 67.85
C GLN A 3 28.73 7.84 67.98
N ASN A 4 28.04 7.69 66.85
CA ASN A 4 26.68 7.14 66.87
C ASN A 4 26.85 5.63 66.76
N GLY A 5 26.77 4.97 67.92
CA GLY A 5 26.76 3.52 68.00
C GLY A 5 25.59 2.97 67.19
N VAL A 6 25.92 2.19 66.16
CA VAL A 6 24.98 1.23 65.58
C VAL A 6 24.80 0.16 66.66
N ALA A 7 23.65 0.20 67.34
CA ALA A 7 23.24 -0.82 68.28
C ALA A 7 23.34 -2.20 67.62
N GLY A 8 23.95 -3.15 68.34
CA GLY A 8 24.45 -4.41 67.81
C GLY A 8 23.37 -5.27 67.18
N THR A 9 23.49 -5.47 65.87
CA THR A 9 22.88 -6.60 65.18
C THR A 9 23.99 -7.53 64.75
N ASN A 10 23.92 -8.78 65.21
CA ASN A 10 24.86 -9.83 64.86
C ASN A 10 24.96 -9.96 63.33
N PRO A 11 26.17 -9.94 62.73
CA PRO A 11 26.33 -10.08 61.30
C PRO A 11 25.74 -11.40 60.82
N ILE A 12 24.89 -11.33 59.79
CA ILE A 12 24.25 -12.49 59.16
C ILE A 12 24.95 -12.74 57.83
N MET A 13 25.61 -13.89 57.69
CA MET A 13 26.26 -14.28 56.45
C MET A 13 25.50 -15.42 55.79
N VAL A 14 25.28 -15.33 54.48
CA VAL A 14 24.70 -16.44 53.71
C VAL A 14 25.82 -17.24 53.09
N VAL A 15 25.92 -18.51 53.45
CA VAL A 15 26.98 -19.40 53.02
C VAL A 15 26.58 -20.08 51.71
N ILE A 16 27.44 -19.91 50.71
CA ILE A 16 27.32 -20.43 49.35
C ILE A 16 28.41 -21.48 49.19
N SER A 17 28.03 -22.76 49.20
CA SER A 17 28.98 -23.87 49.21
C SER A 17 28.26 -25.20 48.98
N GLU A 18 29.02 -26.24 48.61
CA GLU A 18 28.56 -27.63 48.63
C GLU A 18 28.56 -28.21 50.07
N VAL A 19 27.89 -29.35 50.26
CA VAL A 19 27.73 -30.00 51.58
C VAL A 19 29.08 -30.37 52.20
N ASP A 20 30.04 -30.80 51.39
CA ASP A 20 31.33 -31.29 51.84
C ASP A 20 32.19 -30.16 52.43
N GLU A 21 32.30 -29.04 51.71
CA GLU A 21 32.97 -27.81 52.15
C GLU A 21 32.33 -27.21 53.41
N TRP A 22 30.99 -27.16 53.46
CA TRP A 22 30.27 -26.73 54.66
C TRP A 22 30.53 -27.65 55.85
N SER A 23 30.63 -28.95 55.62
CA SER A 23 30.93 -29.94 56.66
C SER A 23 32.35 -29.78 57.20
N SER A 24 33.33 -29.49 56.33
CA SER A 24 34.71 -29.18 56.70
C SER A 24 34.80 -27.91 57.56
N LEU A 25 34.16 -26.82 57.13
CA LEU A 25 34.12 -25.58 57.92
C LEU A 25 33.45 -25.82 59.28
N LYS A 26 32.35 -26.57 59.32
CA LYS A 26 31.65 -26.89 60.57
C LYS A 26 32.51 -27.72 61.52
N SER A 27 33.27 -28.68 61.00
CA SER A 27 34.22 -29.48 61.77
C SER A 27 35.31 -28.60 62.40
N LEU A 28 35.93 -27.72 61.60
CA LEU A 28 36.94 -26.75 62.05
C LEU A 28 36.42 -25.80 63.14
N LEU A 29 35.19 -25.31 62.99
CA LEU A 29 34.55 -24.46 63.99
C LEU A 29 34.25 -25.21 65.30
N GLN A 30 33.88 -26.49 65.23
CA GLN A 30 33.59 -27.32 66.40
C GLN A 30 34.85 -27.73 67.18
N THR A 31 35.97 -27.99 66.50
CA THR A 31 37.24 -28.35 67.16
C THR A 31 37.84 -27.18 67.93
N SER A 32 37.72 -25.95 67.42
CA SER A 32 38.19 -24.74 68.11
C SER A 32 37.50 -24.47 69.47
N CYS A 33 36.22 -24.84 69.61
CA CYS A 33 35.46 -24.69 70.86
C CYS A 33 36.04 -25.47 72.05
N GLN A 34 36.77 -26.56 71.79
CA GLN A 34 37.33 -27.39 72.85
C GLN A 34 38.60 -26.77 73.48
N ASN A 35 39.24 -25.81 72.79
CA ASN A 35 40.56 -25.30 73.17
C ASN A 35 40.54 -23.86 73.72
N GLU A 36 39.60 -22.98 73.32
CA GLU A 36 39.74 -21.52 73.56
C GLU A 36 38.47 -20.80 74.11
N GLY A 37 37.51 -21.49 74.73
CA GLY A 37 36.39 -20.82 75.43
C GLY A 37 35.31 -20.19 74.53
N HIS A 38 35.29 -20.54 73.25
CA HIS A 38 34.28 -20.10 72.28
C HIS A 38 33.03 -20.99 72.33
N GLN A 39 31.85 -20.42 72.06
CA GLN A 39 30.59 -21.17 71.99
C GLN A 39 30.06 -21.18 70.55
N VAL A 40 30.14 -22.35 69.90
CA VAL A 40 29.48 -22.61 68.62
C VAL A 40 28.19 -23.38 68.88
N THR A 41 27.07 -22.83 68.42
CA THR A 41 25.77 -23.50 68.45
C THR A 41 25.24 -23.60 67.03
N CYS A 42 25.17 -24.81 66.49
CA CYS A 42 24.50 -25.04 65.21
C CYS A 42 23.12 -25.66 65.45
N SER A 43 22.09 -25.08 64.82
CA SER A 43 20.72 -25.56 64.82
C SER A 43 20.28 -25.86 63.39
N SER A 44 19.69 -27.03 63.14
CA SER A 44 19.05 -27.34 61.86
C SER A 44 17.56 -27.00 61.92
N LEU A 45 17.06 -26.28 60.92
CA LEU A 45 15.64 -25.97 60.77
C LEU A 45 15.21 -26.33 59.33
N GLY A 46 14.87 -27.61 59.11
CA GLY A 46 14.51 -28.13 57.77
C GLY A 46 15.73 -28.16 56.82
N PRO A 47 15.60 -27.75 55.54
CA PRO A 47 16.73 -27.71 54.59
C PRO A 47 17.75 -26.59 54.89
N LYS A 48 17.45 -25.72 55.86
CA LYS A 48 18.32 -24.61 56.27
C LYS A 48 19.13 -25.01 57.50
N GLN A 49 20.45 -24.80 57.45
CA GLN A 49 21.30 -24.90 58.62
C GLN A 49 21.71 -23.50 59.07
N VAL A 50 21.44 -23.17 60.32
CA VAL A 50 21.90 -21.92 60.93
C VAL A 50 22.96 -22.29 61.95
N CYS A 51 24.18 -21.76 61.79
CA CYS A 51 25.21 -21.90 62.78
C CYS A 51 25.61 -20.55 63.35
N ASN A 52 25.48 -20.40 64.68
CA ASN A 52 25.91 -19.22 65.39
C ASN A 52 27.29 -19.47 66.01
N VAL A 53 28.22 -18.57 65.73
CA VAL A 53 29.60 -18.61 66.21
C VAL A 53 29.84 -17.34 67.03
N THR A 54 30.34 -17.47 68.25
CA THR A 54 30.69 -16.31 69.09
C THR A 54 32.21 -16.17 69.14
N VAL A 55 32.72 -15.01 68.70
CA VAL A 55 34.15 -14.66 68.68
C VAL A 55 34.30 -13.36 69.47
N GLU A 56 35.10 -13.36 70.54
CA GLU A 56 35.39 -12.14 71.34
C GLU A 56 34.15 -11.28 71.69
N GLU A 57 33.09 -11.92 72.21
CA GLU A 57 31.79 -11.29 72.56
C GLU A 57 30.90 -10.85 71.38
N GLN A 58 31.34 -11.03 70.13
CA GLN A 58 30.53 -10.79 68.93
C GLN A 58 29.97 -12.11 68.37
N MET A 59 28.64 -12.20 68.22
CA MET A 59 27.98 -13.37 67.63
C MET A 59 27.77 -13.18 66.12
N ILE A 60 28.11 -14.19 65.35
CA ILE A 60 27.96 -14.27 63.89
C ILE A 60 26.95 -15.37 63.56
N SER A 61 26.00 -15.10 62.66
CA SER A 61 25.03 -16.09 62.21
C SER A 61 25.32 -16.51 60.76
N LEU A 62 25.72 -17.76 60.57
CA LEU A 62 25.94 -18.38 59.26
C LEU A 62 24.67 -19.10 58.81
N HIS A 63 24.05 -18.63 57.73
CA HIS A 63 22.87 -19.23 57.10
C HIS A 63 23.33 -20.04 55.88
N TYR A 64 23.39 -21.36 56.02
CA TYR A 64 23.75 -22.26 54.93
C TYR A 64 22.51 -22.74 54.17
N ALA A 65 22.58 -22.61 52.85
CA ALA A 65 21.67 -23.25 51.90
C ALA A 65 22.38 -24.47 51.30
N ASP A 66 21.72 -25.63 51.30
CA ASP A 66 22.25 -26.82 50.62
C ASP A 66 22.15 -26.66 49.09
N LEU A 67 23.29 -26.35 48.45
CA LEU A 67 23.40 -26.15 47.01
C LEU A 67 23.99 -27.40 46.36
N LYS A 68 23.15 -28.19 45.70
CA LYS A 68 23.58 -29.40 44.98
C LYS A 68 23.82 -29.12 43.51
N GLU A 69 24.79 -29.82 42.93
CA GLU A 69 25.20 -29.65 41.52
C GLU A 69 24.09 -30.00 40.51
N ASP A 70 23.18 -30.90 40.87
CA ASP A 70 22.07 -31.37 40.03
C ASP A 70 20.81 -30.49 40.12
N MET A 71 20.85 -29.42 40.91
CA MET A 71 19.72 -28.48 41.06
C MET A 71 19.52 -27.62 39.81
N SER A 72 18.26 -27.34 39.47
CA SER A 72 17.94 -26.33 38.44
C SER A 72 18.30 -24.92 38.90
N GLU A 73 18.53 -24.00 37.96
CA GLU A 73 18.82 -22.59 38.25
C GLU A 73 17.73 -21.97 39.16
N GLU A 74 16.46 -22.23 38.88
CA GLU A 74 15.34 -21.79 39.72
C GLU A 74 15.42 -22.34 41.15
N SER A 75 15.77 -23.62 41.30
CA SER A 75 15.85 -24.27 42.61
C SER A 75 17.04 -23.77 43.43
N LEU A 76 18.19 -23.51 42.80
CA LEU A 76 19.36 -22.88 43.43
C LEU A 76 19.01 -21.49 43.95
N CYS A 77 18.40 -20.66 43.11
CA CYS A 77 17.96 -19.31 43.47
C CYS A 77 16.94 -19.33 44.61
N GLN A 78 15.99 -20.27 44.59
CA GLN A 78 14.99 -20.41 45.65
C GLN A 78 15.59 -20.84 46.99
N ALA A 79 16.62 -21.70 46.99
CA ALA A 79 17.32 -22.11 48.21
C ALA A 79 18.02 -20.92 48.88
N VAL A 80 18.71 -20.09 48.10
CA VAL A 80 19.37 -18.87 48.61
C VAL A 80 18.35 -17.83 49.08
N GLU A 81 17.26 -17.62 48.33
CA GLU A 81 16.16 -16.73 48.77
C GLU A 81 15.55 -17.13 50.12
N THR A 82 15.42 -18.43 50.38
CA THR A 82 14.90 -18.95 51.65
C THR A 82 15.83 -18.60 52.82
N CYS A 83 17.12 -18.39 52.54
CA CYS A 83 18.09 -17.91 53.53
C CYS A 83 18.03 -16.39 53.74
N ILE A 84 17.74 -15.62 52.68
CA ILE A 84 17.66 -14.15 52.71
C ILE A 84 16.35 -13.65 53.33
N LYS A 85 15.18 -14.20 52.93
CA LYS A 85 13.84 -13.70 53.33
C LYS A 85 13.63 -13.48 54.84
N PRO A 86 14.13 -14.35 55.74
CA PRO A 86 13.97 -14.14 57.18
C PRO A 86 14.83 -12.99 57.76
N CYS A 87 15.77 -12.43 56.99
CA CYS A 87 16.73 -11.43 57.45
C CYS A 87 16.16 -10.02 57.24
N THR A 88 15.35 -9.56 58.19
CA THR A 88 14.62 -8.26 58.10
C THR A 88 15.55 -7.04 58.02
N ASN A 89 16.79 -7.15 58.51
CA ASN A 89 17.78 -6.08 58.49
C ASN A 89 18.77 -6.20 57.30
N GLY A 90 18.48 -7.09 56.35
CA GLY A 90 19.40 -7.48 55.29
C GLY A 90 20.44 -8.50 55.77
N ILE A 91 21.24 -8.97 54.83
CA ILE A 91 22.38 -9.84 55.11
C ILE A 91 23.67 -9.03 55.05
N SER A 92 24.61 -9.37 55.93
CA SER A 92 25.86 -8.65 56.07
C SER A 92 26.81 -8.92 54.91
N SER A 93 26.90 -10.18 54.48
CA SER A 93 27.73 -10.61 53.36
C SER A 93 27.27 -11.99 52.85
N PHE A 94 27.62 -12.29 51.60
CA PHE A 94 27.62 -13.63 51.05
C PHE A 94 29.00 -14.24 51.26
N LEU A 95 29.06 -15.52 51.63
CA LEU A 95 30.30 -16.22 51.92
C LEU A 95 30.45 -17.36 50.91
N LEU A 96 31.35 -17.23 49.94
CA LEU A 96 31.70 -18.33 49.04
C LEU A 96 32.76 -19.18 49.73
N LEU A 97 32.42 -20.41 50.10
CA LEU A 97 33.42 -21.36 50.58
C LEU A 97 34.12 -21.96 49.37
N ILE A 98 35.44 -22.05 49.45
CA ILE A 98 36.26 -22.76 48.48
C ILE A 98 37.20 -23.71 49.23
N GLN A 99 37.56 -24.81 48.58
CA GLN A 99 38.56 -25.71 49.10
C GLN A 99 39.96 -25.31 48.58
N GLY A 100 40.79 -24.74 49.48
CA GLY A 100 42.16 -24.38 49.13
C GLY A 100 42.28 -23.06 48.36
N GLY A 101 43.22 -23.00 47.41
CA GLY A 101 43.46 -21.86 46.52
C GLY A 101 42.90 -22.03 45.11
N CYS A 102 41.92 -22.91 44.92
CA CYS A 102 41.36 -23.28 43.62
C CYS A 102 39.92 -22.75 43.47
N TYR A 103 39.63 -22.02 42.40
CA TYR A 103 38.28 -21.59 42.02
C TYR A 103 37.72 -22.49 40.92
N THR A 104 36.90 -23.45 41.30
CA THR A 104 36.48 -24.51 40.37
C THR A 104 35.46 -24.01 39.34
N LYS A 105 35.33 -24.73 38.21
CA LYS A 105 34.28 -24.44 37.21
C LYS A 105 32.87 -24.52 37.81
N LYS A 106 32.69 -25.32 38.87
CA LYS A 106 31.40 -25.49 39.54
C LYS A 106 31.06 -24.25 40.37
N GLU A 107 31.99 -23.80 41.22
CA GLU A 107 31.84 -22.55 41.98
C GLU A 107 31.62 -21.36 41.05
N ARG A 108 32.31 -21.34 39.89
CA ARG A 108 32.10 -20.32 38.86
C ARG A 108 30.68 -20.31 38.33
N ARG A 109 30.18 -21.46 37.89
CA ARG A 109 28.81 -21.60 37.39
C ARG A 109 27.78 -21.18 38.44
N LEU A 110 27.99 -21.60 39.69
CA LEU A 110 27.09 -21.30 40.79
C LEU A 110 27.05 -19.79 41.05
N LEU A 111 28.22 -19.14 41.07
CA LEU A 111 28.32 -17.70 41.26
C LEU A 111 27.67 -16.92 40.10
N GLU A 112 27.86 -17.35 38.85
CA GLU A 112 27.24 -16.74 37.68
C GLU A 112 25.69 -16.76 37.76
N ILE A 113 25.11 -17.91 38.15
CA ILE A 113 23.66 -18.06 38.35
C ILE A 113 23.16 -17.11 39.45
N LEU A 114 23.87 -17.06 40.57
CA LEU A 114 23.49 -16.20 41.69
C LEU A 114 23.65 -14.72 41.37
N GLN A 115 24.67 -14.31 40.61
CA GLN A 115 24.82 -12.94 40.14
C GLN A 115 23.69 -12.52 39.19
N ALA A 116 23.26 -13.43 38.30
CA ALA A 116 22.13 -13.17 37.41
C ALA A 116 20.82 -12.94 38.18
N HIS A 117 20.65 -13.63 39.33
CA HIS A 117 19.41 -13.58 40.11
C HIS A 117 19.41 -12.52 41.22
N LEU A 118 20.53 -12.37 41.94
CA LEU A 118 20.73 -11.42 43.04
C LEU A 118 21.28 -10.06 42.54
N GLY A 119 21.64 -9.99 41.27
CA GLY A 119 22.21 -8.81 40.61
C GLY A 119 23.71 -8.68 40.84
N ALA A 120 24.39 -7.98 39.92
CA ALA A 120 25.84 -7.78 39.96
C ALA A 120 26.35 -7.07 41.25
N GLN A 121 25.47 -6.37 41.97
CA GLN A 121 25.82 -5.78 43.26
C GLN A 121 26.14 -6.82 44.34
N MET A 122 25.74 -8.09 44.14
CA MET A 122 26.06 -9.21 45.03
C MET A 122 27.57 -9.34 45.28
N LEU A 123 28.40 -9.11 44.27
CA LEU A 123 29.87 -9.15 44.39
C LEU A 123 30.40 -8.13 45.42
N LYS A 124 29.74 -6.97 45.57
CA LYS A 124 30.08 -5.98 46.60
C LYS A 124 29.80 -6.45 48.02
N TYR A 125 29.11 -7.57 48.19
CA TYR A 125 28.82 -8.20 49.47
C TYR A 125 29.45 -9.58 49.58
N LEU A 126 30.23 -10.03 48.59
CA LEU A 126 30.84 -11.34 48.57
C LEU A 126 32.18 -11.33 49.32
N VAL A 127 32.36 -12.32 50.19
CA VAL A 127 33.62 -12.66 50.83
C VAL A 127 33.97 -14.09 50.46
N ILE A 128 35.20 -14.32 50.04
CA ILE A 128 35.70 -15.64 49.67
C ILE A 128 36.42 -16.22 50.88
N LEU A 129 36.05 -17.42 51.29
CA LEU A 129 36.62 -18.09 52.45
C LEU A 129 37.19 -19.45 52.06
N SER A 130 38.48 -19.63 52.32
CA SER A 130 39.15 -20.93 52.21
C SER A 130 39.25 -21.59 53.58
N ALA A 131 38.74 -22.82 53.72
CA ALA A 131 38.78 -23.60 54.95
C ALA A 131 39.66 -24.84 54.76
N GLU A 132 40.74 -24.96 55.53
CA GLU A 132 41.76 -26.00 55.35
C GLU A 132 42.20 -26.67 56.67
N ASP A 133 42.39 -27.99 56.66
CA ASP A 133 42.77 -28.79 57.85
C ASP A 133 44.30 -28.89 58.08
N GLU A 134 45.15 -28.67 57.05
CA GLU A 134 46.63 -28.77 57.13
C GLU A 134 47.33 -27.58 56.45
N GLU A 135 48.64 -27.36 56.73
CA GLU A 135 49.45 -26.36 56.03
C GLU A 135 49.58 -26.70 54.53
N VAL A 136 48.94 -25.92 53.65
CA VAL A 136 49.07 -26.12 52.20
C VAL A 136 49.38 -24.81 51.44
N VAL A 137 50.39 -24.91 50.57
CA VAL A 137 50.70 -24.16 49.35
C VAL A 137 50.04 -22.77 49.16
N ASN A 138 50.87 -21.72 49.08
CA ASN A 138 50.51 -20.31 48.84
C ASN A 138 50.11 -19.96 47.38
N THR A 139 49.75 -20.93 46.54
CA THR A 139 49.44 -20.66 45.12
C THR A 139 47.94 -20.58 44.91
N LEU A 140 47.45 -19.37 44.65
CA LEU A 140 46.09 -19.13 44.17
C LEU A 140 46.07 -19.28 42.64
N ASP A 141 45.02 -19.90 42.10
CA ASP A 141 44.84 -19.92 40.64
C ASP A 141 44.46 -18.55 40.07
N ASP A 142 44.71 -18.34 38.77
CA ASP A 142 44.46 -17.06 38.10
C ASP A 142 42.98 -16.66 38.17
N GLY A 143 42.07 -17.64 38.10
CA GLY A 143 40.63 -17.39 38.14
C GLY A 143 40.14 -16.92 39.51
N LEU A 144 40.73 -17.43 40.58
CA LEU A 144 40.49 -17.01 41.95
C LEU A 144 41.06 -15.61 42.20
N LEU A 145 42.26 -15.33 41.70
CA LEU A 145 42.85 -13.99 41.77
C LEU A 145 41.97 -12.94 41.10
N ASP A 146 41.43 -13.25 39.91
CA ASP A 146 40.48 -12.38 39.22
C ASP A 146 39.23 -12.13 40.05
N LEU A 147 38.63 -13.18 40.63
CA LEU A 147 37.45 -13.05 41.50
C LEU A 147 37.75 -12.25 42.77
N ILE A 148 38.91 -12.47 43.39
CA ILE A 148 39.36 -11.70 44.57
C ILE A 148 39.46 -10.22 44.22
N ASN A 149 40.01 -9.88 43.05
CA ASN A 149 40.09 -8.51 42.57
C ASN A 149 38.70 -7.90 42.32
N GLU A 150 37.75 -8.66 41.74
CA GLU A 150 36.36 -8.23 41.58
C GLU A 150 35.63 -8.02 42.92
N CYS A 151 36.06 -8.72 43.96
CA CYS A 151 35.55 -8.59 45.32
C CYS A 151 36.36 -7.59 46.17
N ASP A 152 37.14 -6.69 45.57
CA ASP A 152 37.95 -5.68 46.28
C ASP A 152 38.95 -6.29 47.30
N GLY A 153 39.49 -7.48 46.99
CA GLY A 153 40.48 -8.14 47.84
C GLY A 153 39.91 -8.94 49.01
N ARG A 154 38.58 -9.14 49.07
CA ARG A 154 37.91 -9.81 50.19
C ARG A 154 38.06 -11.34 50.17
N TYR A 155 39.24 -11.78 50.58
CA TYR A 155 39.62 -13.19 50.72
C TYR A 155 40.18 -13.48 52.11
N CYS A 156 39.61 -14.49 52.78
CA CYS A 156 40.05 -14.93 54.10
C CYS A 156 40.37 -16.43 54.08
N ARG A 157 41.30 -16.85 54.93
CA ARG A 157 41.69 -18.25 55.09
C ARG A 157 41.60 -18.67 56.55
N ILE A 158 40.98 -19.81 56.81
CA ILE A 158 40.84 -20.42 58.14
C ILE A 158 41.57 -21.76 58.11
N THR A 159 42.53 -21.92 59.01
CA THR A 159 43.28 -23.17 59.20
C THR A 159 43.04 -23.74 60.58
N SER A 160 43.19 -25.06 60.75
CA SER A 160 43.13 -25.75 62.05
C SER A 160 44.08 -25.16 63.11
N SER A 161 45.20 -24.57 62.68
CA SER A 161 46.21 -23.92 63.53
C SER A 161 45.90 -22.47 63.92
N SER A 162 44.99 -21.78 63.23
CA SER A 162 44.67 -20.35 63.46
C SER A 162 43.19 -20.04 63.20
N VAL A 163 42.30 -20.83 63.79
CA VAL A 163 40.84 -20.67 63.60
C VAL A 163 40.36 -19.32 64.12
N THR A 164 40.83 -18.89 65.30
CA THR A 164 40.43 -17.62 65.93
C THR A 164 40.95 -16.40 65.18
N GLY A 165 42.21 -16.44 64.72
CA GLY A 165 42.78 -15.38 63.88
C GLY A 165 42.06 -15.22 62.55
N GLY A 166 41.73 -16.34 61.88
CA GLY A 166 40.97 -16.32 60.63
C GLY A 166 39.52 -15.84 60.81
N LEU A 167 38.86 -16.23 61.90
CA LEU A 167 37.51 -15.74 62.22
C LEU A 167 37.50 -14.24 62.54
N HIS A 168 38.48 -13.74 63.29
CA HIS A 168 38.62 -12.31 63.54
C HIS A 168 38.80 -11.53 62.23
N ALA A 169 39.68 -12.00 61.34
CA ALA A 169 39.90 -11.39 60.02
C ALA A 169 38.62 -11.38 59.16
N LEU A 170 37.84 -12.46 59.18
CA LEU A 170 36.55 -12.54 58.48
C LEU A 170 35.55 -11.50 59.01
N VAL A 171 35.43 -11.35 60.34
CA VAL A 171 34.53 -10.38 60.97
C VAL A 171 34.94 -8.95 60.63
N GLU A 172 36.23 -8.65 60.74
CA GLU A 172 36.77 -7.33 60.41
C GLU A 172 36.49 -6.98 58.94
N MET A 173 36.73 -7.92 58.03
CA MET A 173 36.47 -7.76 56.60
C MET A 173 35.00 -7.48 56.29
N VAL A 174 34.08 -8.19 56.94
CA VAL A 174 32.63 -8.01 56.77
C VAL A 174 32.18 -6.67 57.34
N ASN A 175 32.69 -6.28 58.51
CA ASN A 175 32.38 -4.97 59.10
C ASN A 175 32.89 -3.81 58.23
N ASN A 176 34.09 -3.95 57.66
CA ASN A 176 34.64 -2.98 56.71
C ASN A 176 33.76 -2.90 55.45
N ALA A 177 33.42 -4.04 54.83
CA ALA A 177 32.56 -4.08 53.66
C ALA A 177 31.17 -3.46 53.92
N LEU A 178 30.60 -3.67 55.11
CA LEU A 178 29.34 -3.05 55.53
C LEU A 178 29.45 -1.52 55.66
N SER A 179 30.57 -1.03 56.18
CA SER A 179 30.81 0.41 56.30
C SER A 179 30.97 1.10 54.95
N GLU A 180 31.64 0.44 53.99
CA GLU A 180 31.87 0.96 52.65
C GLU A 180 30.60 0.94 51.78
N SER A 181 29.81 -0.12 51.90
CA SER A 181 28.56 -0.30 51.15
C SER A 181 27.37 0.45 51.76
N GLY A 182 27.52 1.04 52.95
CA GLY A 182 26.47 1.81 53.63
C GLY A 182 25.37 0.97 54.27
N GLY A 183 25.59 -0.34 54.45
CA GLY A 183 24.65 -1.30 55.02
C GLY A 183 24.61 -2.62 54.25
N GLY A 184 23.93 -3.63 54.81
CA GLY A 184 23.86 -4.98 54.23
C GLY A 184 23.04 -5.07 52.94
N TYR A 185 23.13 -6.21 52.26
CA TYR A 185 22.31 -6.52 51.09
C TYR A 185 20.85 -6.71 51.52
N THR A 186 19.95 -5.90 50.96
CA THR A 186 18.55 -5.80 51.41
C THR A 186 17.57 -6.53 50.48
N GLU A 187 16.36 -6.82 50.97
CA GLU A 187 15.27 -7.34 50.15
C GLU A 187 14.89 -6.39 49.01
N ALA A 188 15.03 -5.07 49.20
CA ALA A 188 14.81 -4.08 48.15
C ALA A 188 15.83 -4.21 47.01
N MET A 189 17.09 -4.49 47.32
CA MET A 189 18.14 -4.75 46.31
C MET A 189 17.85 -6.03 45.52
N LEU A 190 17.36 -7.08 46.20
CA LEU A 190 16.92 -8.31 45.54
C LEU A 190 15.73 -8.09 44.62
N ALA A 191 14.72 -7.35 45.07
CA ALA A 191 13.54 -7.01 44.26
C ALA A 191 13.93 -6.20 43.02
N GLU A 192 14.84 -5.23 43.17
CA GLU A 192 15.38 -4.44 42.07
C GLU A 192 16.20 -5.28 41.08
N ALA A 193 17.04 -6.21 41.56
CA ALA A 193 17.78 -7.12 40.71
C ALA A 193 16.85 -8.00 39.85
N LYS A 194 15.80 -8.54 40.46
CA LYS A 194 14.76 -9.30 39.74
C LYS A 194 14.04 -8.48 38.69
N ARG A 195 13.69 -7.23 39.02
CA ARG A 195 13.03 -6.31 38.07
C ARG A 195 13.92 -6.04 36.86
N ARG A 196 15.22 -5.83 37.06
CA ARG A 196 16.17 -5.63 35.95
C ARG A 196 16.30 -6.87 35.09
N CYS A 197 16.41 -8.05 35.70
CA CYS A 197 16.50 -9.33 34.97
C CYS A 197 15.26 -9.56 34.08
N THR A 198 14.05 -9.27 34.57
CA THR A 198 12.83 -9.39 33.75
C THR A 198 12.74 -8.34 32.66
N GLU A 199 13.19 -7.11 32.92
CA GLU A 199 13.27 -6.04 31.91
C GLU A 199 14.27 -6.36 30.80
N ASP A 200 15.44 -6.90 31.14
CA ASP A 200 16.45 -7.32 30.18
C ASP A 200 15.95 -8.46 29.28
N LEU A 201 15.28 -9.47 29.88
CA LEU A 201 14.63 -10.55 29.13
C LEU A 201 13.54 -10.02 28.18
N ALA A 202 12.71 -9.11 28.66
CA ALA A 202 11.67 -8.48 27.83
C ALA A 202 12.29 -7.67 26.68
N MET A 203 13.36 -6.93 26.95
CA MET A 203 14.08 -6.15 25.94
C MET A 203 14.74 -7.05 24.88
N GLN A 204 15.31 -8.19 25.29
CA GLN A 204 15.89 -9.17 24.38
C GLN A 204 14.83 -9.78 23.44
N LEU A 205 13.67 -10.15 23.98
CA LEU A 205 12.54 -10.65 23.18
C LEU A 205 12.01 -9.59 22.21
N LEU A 206 11.90 -8.34 22.66
CA LEU A 206 11.50 -7.23 21.80
C LEU A 206 12.51 -7.02 20.66
N LYS A 207 13.81 -7.04 20.95
CA LYS A 207 14.86 -6.93 19.94
C LYS A 207 14.77 -8.03 18.89
N GLN A 208 14.59 -9.29 19.32
CA GLN A 208 14.40 -10.41 18.41
C GLN A 208 13.15 -10.22 17.52
N LYS A 209 12.04 -9.74 18.08
CA LYS A 209 10.82 -9.46 17.32
C LYS A 209 10.98 -8.33 16.31
N VAL A 210 11.76 -7.30 16.64
CA VAL A 210 12.09 -6.20 15.71
C VAL A 210 12.93 -6.73 14.54
N GLU A 211 13.95 -7.55 14.80
CA GLU A 211 14.79 -8.16 13.75
C GLU A 211 13.95 -9.08 12.84
N GLU A 212 13.07 -9.91 13.41
CA GLU A 212 12.12 -10.73 12.64
C GLU A 212 11.20 -9.87 11.74
N ALA A 213 10.69 -8.75 12.27
CA ALA A 213 9.82 -7.84 11.52
C ALA A 213 10.58 -7.15 10.37
N GLN A 214 11.81 -6.69 10.62
CA GLN A 214 12.66 -6.09 9.61
C GLN A 214 13.00 -7.05 8.47
N SER A 215 13.34 -8.31 8.80
CA SER A 215 13.61 -9.36 7.81
C SER A 215 12.38 -9.65 6.94
N ARG A 216 11.19 -9.72 7.55
CA ARG A 216 9.92 -9.89 6.81
C ARG A 216 9.61 -8.71 5.90
N GLU A 217 9.85 -7.49 6.36
CA GLU A 217 9.63 -6.27 5.58
C GLU A 217 10.57 -6.20 4.38
N GLN A 218 11.84 -6.58 4.55
CA GLN A 218 12.81 -6.66 3.46
C GLN A 218 12.42 -7.71 2.42
N ALA A 219 12.02 -8.92 2.85
CA ALA A 219 11.54 -9.96 1.94
C ALA A 219 10.27 -9.53 1.18
N PHE A 220 9.38 -8.75 1.82
CA PHE A 220 8.22 -8.18 1.16
C PHE A 220 8.63 -7.14 0.10
N ARG A 221 9.54 -6.22 0.43
CA ARG A 221 10.07 -5.23 -0.51
C ARG A 221 10.70 -5.87 -1.74
N GLU A 222 11.50 -6.92 -1.55
CA GLU A 222 12.13 -7.65 -2.67
C GLU A 222 11.09 -8.31 -3.59
N LYS A 223 10.02 -8.90 -3.03
CA LYS A 223 8.92 -9.46 -3.82
C LYS A 223 8.18 -8.40 -4.63
N VAL A 224 7.92 -7.23 -4.04
CA VAL A 224 7.28 -6.10 -4.74
C VAL A 224 8.19 -5.64 -5.89
N GLN A 225 9.48 -5.43 -5.63
CA GLN A 225 10.44 -5.02 -6.66
C GLN A 225 10.55 -6.04 -7.80
N MET A 226 10.57 -7.34 -7.48
CA MET A 226 10.58 -8.40 -8.48
C MET A 226 9.32 -8.36 -9.36
N GLN A 227 8.15 -8.11 -8.76
CA GLN A 227 6.88 -8.02 -9.49
C GLN A 227 6.84 -6.77 -10.40
N GLU A 228 7.34 -5.62 -9.94
CA GLU A 228 7.47 -4.41 -10.76
C GLU A 228 8.44 -4.61 -11.92
N ASN A 229 9.62 -5.20 -11.66
CA ASN A 229 10.59 -5.51 -12.70
C ASN A 229 10.02 -6.48 -13.76
N ARG A 230 9.22 -7.46 -13.34
CA ARG A 230 8.53 -8.36 -14.26
C ARG A 230 7.52 -7.61 -15.14
N ARG A 231 6.69 -6.75 -14.55
CA ARG A 231 5.75 -5.90 -15.31
C ARG A 231 6.49 -4.98 -16.27
N ALA A 232 7.61 -4.38 -15.84
CA ALA A 232 8.42 -3.52 -16.70
C ALA A 232 8.95 -4.29 -17.92
N LYS A 233 9.51 -5.49 -17.72
CA LYS A 233 9.94 -6.38 -18.82
C LYS A 233 8.79 -6.75 -19.76
N GLU A 234 7.64 -7.16 -19.23
CA GLU A 234 6.45 -7.47 -20.04
C GLU A 234 6.02 -6.26 -20.88
N THR A 235 6.05 -5.04 -20.32
CA THR A 235 5.71 -3.83 -21.08
C THR A 235 6.75 -3.46 -22.14
N GLU A 236 8.04 -3.67 -21.88
CA GLU A 236 9.11 -3.47 -22.86
C GLU A 236 8.99 -4.46 -24.03
N GLU A 237 8.74 -5.74 -23.74
CA GLU A 237 8.52 -6.76 -24.76
C GLU A 237 7.29 -6.43 -25.62
N LEU A 238 6.19 -5.98 -25.00
CA LEU A 238 4.99 -5.57 -25.72
C LEU A 238 5.26 -4.35 -26.62
N LYS A 239 6.00 -3.36 -26.12
CA LYS A 239 6.44 -2.19 -26.92
C LYS A 239 7.32 -2.60 -28.09
N ALA A 240 8.25 -3.54 -27.90
CA ALA A 240 9.11 -4.07 -28.95
C ALA A 240 8.29 -4.77 -30.05
N LYS A 241 7.33 -5.63 -29.65
CA LYS A 241 6.39 -6.28 -30.59
C LYS A 241 5.59 -5.26 -31.41
N HIS A 242 5.00 -4.27 -30.77
CA HIS A 242 4.28 -3.20 -31.47
C HIS A 242 5.18 -2.33 -32.35
N ALA A 243 6.46 -2.16 -32.02
CA ALA A 243 7.42 -1.46 -32.88
C ALA A 243 7.77 -2.28 -34.13
N GLU A 244 7.92 -3.60 -33.98
CA GLU A 244 8.17 -4.51 -35.10
C GLU A 244 6.95 -4.60 -36.04
N GLU A 245 5.75 -4.69 -35.47
CA GLU A 245 4.49 -4.68 -36.23
C GLU A 245 4.33 -3.39 -37.03
N ARG A 246 4.57 -2.22 -36.42
CA ARG A 246 4.59 -0.93 -37.12
C ARG A 246 5.60 -0.88 -38.28
N LYS A 247 6.77 -1.51 -38.12
CA LYS A 247 7.76 -1.61 -39.21
C LYS A 247 7.25 -2.48 -40.36
N LYS A 248 6.59 -3.61 -40.07
CA LYS A 248 5.97 -4.48 -41.08
C LYS A 248 4.84 -3.75 -41.82
N GLU A 249 3.93 -3.11 -41.10
CA GLU A 249 2.86 -2.30 -41.69
C GLU A 249 3.40 -1.17 -42.57
N ALA A 250 4.45 -0.47 -42.12
CA ALA A 250 5.07 0.59 -42.92
C ALA A 250 5.72 0.06 -44.21
N ALA A 251 6.37 -1.10 -44.14
CA ALA A 251 6.95 -1.76 -45.33
C ALA A 251 5.87 -2.22 -46.32
N GLU A 252 4.77 -2.78 -45.82
CA GLU A 252 3.62 -3.14 -46.66
C GLU A 252 2.98 -1.91 -47.29
N ARG A 253 2.72 -0.84 -46.52
CA ARG A 253 2.19 0.42 -47.05
C ARG A 253 3.07 0.98 -48.16
N LYS A 254 4.39 0.98 -47.98
CA LYS A 254 5.33 1.43 -49.02
C LYS A 254 5.21 0.59 -50.29
N LYS A 255 5.11 -0.74 -50.17
CA LYS A 255 4.91 -1.65 -51.31
C LYS A 255 3.56 -1.44 -52.01
N TYR A 256 2.50 -1.16 -51.26
CA TYR A 256 1.19 -0.81 -51.84
C TYR A 256 1.21 0.57 -52.52
N GLU A 257 1.94 1.53 -51.97
CA GLU A 257 2.09 2.87 -52.52
C GLU A 257 2.89 2.85 -53.83
N GLU A 258 4.00 2.11 -53.91
CA GLU A 258 4.77 1.87 -55.15
C GLU A 258 3.88 1.21 -56.23
N LYS A 259 3.07 0.22 -55.86
CA LYS A 259 2.10 -0.40 -56.78
C LYS A 259 1.03 0.58 -57.24
N ARG A 260 0.54 1.44 -56.34
CA ARG A 260 -0.47 2.46 -56.65
C ARG A 260 0.11 3.50 -57.60
N GLU A 261 1.32 3.97 -57.37
CA GLU A 261 2.04 4.90 -58.26
C GLU A 261 2.23 4.29 -59.64
N GLY A 262 2.70 3.03 -59.73
CA GLY A 262 2.81 2.34 -61.03
C GLY A 262 1.47 2.15 -61.75
N LEU A 263 0.39 1.85 -61.02
CA LEU A 263 -0.96 1.77 -61.59
C LEU A 263 -1.48 3.15 -62.03
N GLN A 264 -1.17 4.19 -61.26
CA GLN A 264 -1.55 5.57 -61.55
C GLN A 264 -0.79 6.11 -62.77
N GLU A 265 0.49 5.81 -62.92
CA GLU A 265 1.26 6.08 -64.14
C GLU A 265 0.69 5.34 -65.35
N ALA A 266 0.32 4.07 -65.20
CA ALA A 266 -0.33 3.30 -66.27
C ALA A 266 -1.70 3.90 -66.66
N VAL A 267 -2.51 4.33 -65.68
CA VAL A 267 -3.80 4.99 -65.92
C VAL A 267 -3.60 6.37 -66.54
N ILE A 268 -2.60 7.15 -66.12
CA ILE A 268 -2.28 8.45 -66.73
C ILE A 268 -1.81 8.25 -68.16
N SER A 269 -0.95 7.26 -68.43
CA SER A 269 -0.53 6.90 -69.79
C SER A 269 -1.74 6.51 -70.65
N HIS A 270 -2.62 5.65 -70.14
CA HIS A 270 -3.84 5.23 -70.83
C HIS A 270 -4.82 6.41 -71.03
N ARG A 271 -4.97 7.27 -70.02
CA ARG A 271 -5.80 8.49 -70.08
C ARG A 271 -5.23 9.52 -71.05
N THR A 272 -3.92 9.65 -71.15
CA THR A 272 -3.25 10.53 -72.13
C THR A 272 -3.46 10.00 -73.55
N SER A 273 -3.43 8.67 -73.71
CA SER A 273 -3.78 7.98 -74.96
C SER A 273 -5.26 8.17 -75.33
N LEU A 274 -6.16 8.18 -74.34
CA LEU A 274 -7.60 8.46 -74.52
C LEU A 274 -7.90 9.97 -74.68
N GLN A 275 -7.10 10.87 -74.10
CA GLN A 275 -7.21 12.32 -74.25
C GLN A 275 -6.79 12.82 -75.63
N LEU A 276 -6.04 12.02 -76.39
CA LEU A 276 -5.85 12.23 -77.83
C LEU A 276 -7.12 11.94 -78.66
N GLN A 277 -8.21 11.45 -78.04
CA GLN A 277 -9.44 11.10 -78.74
C GLN A 277 -10.70 11.89 -78.39
N MET A 278 -10.83 12.60 -77.25
CA MET A 278 -12.03 13.43 -76.99
C MET A 278 -11.81 14.63 -76.03
N SER A 279 -12.53 15.71 -76.32
CA SER A 279 -12.55 17.05 -75.72
C SER A 279 -13.17 17.17 -74.31
N THR A 280 -12.68 18.16 -73.54
CA THR A 280 -12.98 18.65 -72.16
C THR A 280 -14.44 19.11 -71.89
N PRO A 281 -14.86 19.65 -70.70
CA PRO A 281 -14.27 19.73 -69.32
C PRO A 281 -15.28 19.48 -68.14
N SER A 282 -14.79 19.50 -66.89
CA SER A 282 -15.25 20.34 -65.75
C SER A 282 -15.29 19.65 -64.36
N ASP A 283 -14.47 20.20 -63.47
CA ASP A 283 -14.54 20.16 -62.01
C ASP A 283 -15.56 21.20 -61.53
N ASP A 284 -16.04 21.02 -60.29
CA ASP A 284 -16.90 21.90 -59.47
C ASP A 284 -18.40 21.53 -59.44
N ASP A 285 -18.78 20.61 -58.53
CA ASP A 285 -20.12 20.59 -57.96
C ASP A 285 -20.18 19.98 -56.53
N SER A 286 -21.08 20.54 -55.73
CA SER A 286 -21.29 20.42 -54.28
C SER A 286 -21.12 19.03 -53.62
N LYS A 287 -20.21 18.90 -52.64
CA LYS A 287 -20.21 17.76 -51.70
C LYS A 287 -20.94 18.14 -50.41
N ALA A 288 -22.06 17.46 -50.14
CA ALA A 288 -22.83 17.60 -48.90
C ALA A 288 -22.02 17.08 -47.70
N ALA A 289 -21.96 17.84 -46.61
CA ALA A 289 -21.40 17.36 -45.36
C ALA A 289 -22.41 16.46 -44.65
N SER A 290 -21.94 15.44 -43.95
CA SER A 290 -22.79 14.50 -43.19
C SER A 290 -22.43 14.51 -41.71
N VAL A 291 -23.46 14.52 -40.87
CA VAL A 291 -23.36 14.55 -39.41
C VAL A 291 -24.14 13.36 -38.87
N VAL A 292 -23.48 12.53 -38.07
CA VAL A 292 -24.10 11.38 -37.39
C VAL A 292 -24.30 11.74 -35.93
N LEU A 293 -25.54 11.69 -35.44
CA LEU A 293 -25.88 11.99 -34.06
C LEU A 293 -25.74 10.73 -33.22
N LEU A 294 -24.93 10.78 -32.16
CA LEU A 294 -24.67 9.67 -31.25
C LEU A 294 -25.03 10.06 -29.82
N GLY A 295 -25.49 9.10 -29.02
CA GLY A 295 -25.93 9.38 -27.65
C GLY A 295 -26.75 8.23 -27.08
N LEU A 296 -26.81 8.11 -25.75
CA LEU A 296 -27.63 7.09 -25.08
C LEU A 296 -29.12 7.31 -25.34
N SER A 297 -29.96 6.30 -25.10
CA SER A 297 -31.41 6.46 -25.11
C SER A 297 -31.85 7.61 -24.19
N GLY A 298 -32.82 8.42 -24.63
CA GLY A 298 -33.32 9.56 -23.85
C GLY A 298 -32.47 10.85 -23.90
N SER A 299 -31.24 10.82 -24.43
CA SER A 299 -30.35 12.02 -24.53
C SER A 299 -30.90 13.19 -25.35
N GLY A 300 -32.00 13.00 -26.09
CA GLY A 300 -32.64 14.07 -26.87
C GLY A 300 -32.15 14.21 -28.32
N LYS A 301 -31.45 13.21 -28.89
CA LYS A 301 -30.96 13.19 -30.28
C LYS A 301 -32.03 13.62 -31.30
N SER A 302 -33.17 12.93 -31.34
CA SER A 302 -34.24 13.20 -32.31
C SER A 302 -34.88 14.57 -32.10
N SER A 303 -35.02 15.01 -30.84
CA SER A 303 -35.52 16.36 -30.51
C SER A 303 -34.56 17.45 -30.97
N ALA A 304 -33.26 17.27 -30.75
CA ALA A 304 -32.22 18.17 -31.23
C ALA A 304 -32.20 18.23 -32.76
N LEU A 305 -32.28 17.08 -33.43
CA LEU A 305 -32.31 16.97 -34.87
C LEU A 305 -33.52 17.69 -35.47
N ASN A 306 -34.72 17.47 -34.92
CA ASN A 306 -35.94 18.16 -35.36
C ASN A 306 -35.85 19.68 -35.16
N LEU A 307 -35.23 20.14 -34.06
CA LEU A 307 -35.00 21.56 -33.84
C LEU A 307 -34.01 22.14 -34.85
N ILE A 308 -32.87 21.46 -35.10
CA ILE A 308 -31.90 21.87 -36.12
C ILE A 308 -32.57 21.97 -37.49
N LEU A 309 -33.36 20.97 -37.88
CA LEU A 309 -34.11 20.99 -39.14
C LEU A 309 -35.03 22.21 -39.26
N SER A 310 -35.76 22.53 -38.20
CA SER A 310 -36.70 23.65 -38.21
C SER A 310 -36.02 25.03 -38.29
N ARG A 311 -34.76 25.15 -37.86
CA ARG A 311 -34.07 26.45 -37.73
C ARG A 311 -32.96 26.68 -38.75
N ALA A 312 -32.37 25.62 -39.31
CA ALA A 312 -31.23 25.72 -40.23
C ALA A 312 -31.58 26.38 -41.57
N GLY A 313 -32.82 26.23 -42.06
CA GLY A 313 -33.26 26.71 -43.37
C GLY A 313 -33.79 28.14 -43.43
N ASN A 314 -33.82 28.89 -42.32
CA ASN A 314 -34.49 30.20 -42.19
C ASN A 314 -35.96 30.25 -42.68
N GLN A 315 -36.59 29.09 -42.95
CA GLN A 315 -37.99 29.00 -43.36
C GLN A 315 -38.87 28.87 -42.12
N TYR A 316 -39.74 29.84 -41.89
CA TYR A 316 -40.84 29.74 -40.94
C TYR A 316 -41.86 28.74 -41.50
N SER A 317 -41.68 27.45 -41.23
CA SER A 317 -42.71 26.47 -41.56
C SER A 317 -43.82 26.53 -40.51
N LEU A 318 -44.94 27.17 -40.88
CA LEU A 318 -46.15 27.33 -40.07
C LEU A 318 -47.06 26.09 -40.05
N ASN A 319 -46.64 24.97 -40.64
CA ASN A 319 -47.52 23.81 -40.82
C ASN A 319 -47.27 22.68 -39.81
N ARG A 320 -48.27 22.56 -38.93
CA ARG A 320 -48.76 21.39 -38.17
C ARG A 320 -47.71 20.57 -37.43
N SER A 321 -47.54 20.92 -36.16
CA SER A 321 -47.08 20.01 -35.12
C SER A 321 -47.98 18.77 -35.08
N THR A 322 -47.53 17.66 -35.65
CA THR A 322 -47.90 16.36 -35.12
C THR A 322 -47.08 16.18 -33.84
N HIS A 323 -47.78 16.08 -32.71
CA HIS A 323 -47.22 15.52 -31.49
C HIS A 323 -46.87 14.06 -31.79
N GLU A 324 -45.72 13.83 -32.42
CA GLU A 324 -45.18 12.48 -32.51
C GLU A 324 -44.66 12.13 -31.13
N GLN A 325 -45.36 11.16 -30.53
CA GLN A 325 -44.99 10.55 -29.27
C GLN A 325 -43.51 10.14 -29.34
N THR A 326 -42.75 10.49 -28.31
CA THR A 326 -41.34 10.12 -28.12
C THR A 326 -41.22 8.62 -27.91
N HIS A 327 -41.34 7.86 -28.99
CA HIS A 327 -40.94 6.46 -29.04
C HIS A 327 -39.41 6.39 -29.17
N PRO A 328 -38.76 5.37 -28.60
CA PRO A 328 -37.34 5.13 -28.84
C PRO A 328 -37.06 5.04 -30.35
N THR A 329 -36.00 5.70 -30.83
CA THR A 329 -35.54 5.56 -32.22
C THR A 329 -35.10 4.12 -32.45
N LEU A 330 -35.83 3.35 -33.28
CA LEU A 330 -35.58 1.92 -33.51
C LEU A 330 -34.71 1.64 -34.75
N SER A 331 -34.54 2.61 -35.64
CA SER A 331 -33.74 2.51 -36.87
C SER A 331 -33.03 3.82 -37.19
N CYS A 332 -31.99 3.77 -38.04
CA CYS A 332 -31.27 4.97 -38.46
C CYS A 332 -32.10 5.77 -39.48
N GLU A 333 -32.19 7.08 -39.30
CA GLU A 333 -32.95 7.96 -40.19
C GLU A 333 -32.09 9.05 -40.83
N LYS A 334 -32.15 9.16 -42.16
CA LYS A 334 -31.51 10.23 -42.92
C LYS A 334 -32.46 11.39 -43.14
N LYS A 335 -32.05 12.60 -42.74
CA LYS A 335 -32.72 13.87 -43.06
C LYS A 335 -31.71 14.84 -43.69
N VAL A 336 -32.16 15.63 -44.66
CA VAL A 336 -31.30 16.58 -45.39
C VAL A 336 -31.82 17.99 -45.16
N VAL A 337 -30.93 18.92 -44.87
CA VAL A 337 -31.26 20.33 -44.67
C VAL A 337 -30.28 21.24 -45.37
N PHE A 338 -30.75 22.38 -45.85
CA PHE A 338 -29.88 23.41 -46.42
C PHE A 338 -29.50 24.41 -45.34
N ALA A 339 -28.20 24.49 -45.05
CA ALA A 339 -27.63 25.42 -44.08
C ALA A 339 -26.55 26.26 -44.77
N ALA A 340 -26.68 27.59 -44.70
CA ALA A 340 -25.73 28.54 -45.33
C ALA A 340 -25.44 28.24 -46.82
N GLY A 341 -26.49 27.85 -47.58
CA GLY A 341 -26.38 27.55 -49.00
C GLY A 341 -25.76 26.19 -49.36
N LYS A 342 -25.44 25.34 -48.36
CA LYS A 342 -24.88 24.00 -48.58
C LYS A 342 -25.83 22.92 -48.03
N PRO A 343 -25.95 21.76 -48.70
CA PRO A 343 -26.68 20.62 -48.16
C PRO A 343 -25.91 19.99 -46.99
N LEU A 344 -26.62 19.73 -45.90
CA LEU A 344 -26.16 19.04 -44.71
C LEU A 344 -27.03 17.80 -44.49
N ILE A 345 -26.41 16.64 -44.45
CA ILE A 345 -27.04 15.35 -44.15
C ILE A 345 -26.96 15.15 -42.64
N LEU A 346 -28.11 14.94 -42.00
CA LEU A 346 -28.22 14.58 -40.59
C LEU A 346 -28.70 13.14 -40.50
N VAL A 347 -27.96 12.29 -39.80
CA VAL A 347 -28.33 10.89 -39.54
C VAL A 347 -28.68 10.75 -38.07
N ASP A 348 -29.96 10.55 -37.78
CA ASP A 348 -30.40 10.14 -36.44
C ASP A 348 -30.07 8.67 -36.26
N THR A 349 -29.53 8.30 -35.10
CA THR A 349 -29.22 6.90 -34.80
C THR A 349 -29.95 6.46 -33.54
N PRO A 350 -30.35 5.18 -33.46
CA PRO A 350 -30.58 4.52 -32.19
C PRO A 350 -29.30 4.47 -31.36
N GLU A 351 -29.39 3.87 -30.18
CA GLU A 351 -28.21 3.52 -29.41
C GLU A 351 -27.43 2.43 -30.16
N LEU A 352 -26.16 2.71 -30.49
CA LEU A 352 -25.34 1.85 -31.35
C LEU A 352 -24.61 0.74 -30.58
N TRP A 353 -24.67 0.77 -29.25
CA TRP A 353 -24.03 -0.20 -28.36
C TRP A 353 -24.92 -0.45 -27.15
N ASP A 354 -24.75 -1.59 -26.49
CA ASP A 354 -25.40 -1.88 -25.22
C ASP A 354 -24.59 -1.36 -24.02
N GLU A 355 -25.06 -1.64 -22.80
CA GLU A 355 -24.40 -1.21 -21.55
C GLU A 355 -22.98 -1.77 -21.42
N ASP A 356 -22.72 -2.95 -22.00
CA ASP A 356 -21.42 -3.62 -22.03
C ASP A 356 -20.48 -3.08 -23.14
N GLY A 357 -20.97 -2.14 -23.97
CA GLY A 357 -20.19 -1.57 -25.08
C GLY A 357 -20.01 -2.54 -26.24
N VAL A 358 -20.90 -3.53 -26.38
CA VAL A 358 -21.01 -4.38 -27.56
C VAL A 358 -21.84 -3.62 -28.59
N GLU A 359 -21.28 -3.47 -29.78
CA GLU A 359 -21.92 -2.70 -30.85
C GLU A 359 -23.00 -3.51 -31.57
N ASN A 360 -24.04 -2.80 -32.02
CA ASN A 360 -25.00 -3.33 -32.96
C ASN A 360 -24.50 -3.12 -34.39
N LEU A 361 -23.86 -4.16 -34.95
CA LEU A 361 -23.28 -4.11 -36.30
C LEU A 361 -24.27 -3.72 -37.39
N GLY A 362 -25.54 -4.13 -37.27
CA GLY A 362 -26.58 -3.80 -38.24
C GLY A 362 -26.88 -2.30 -38.25
N LEU A 363 -27.08 -1.72 -37.06
CA LEU A 363 -27.33 -0.28 -36.92
C LEU A 363 -26.11 0.56 -37.29
N LEU A 364 -24.90 0.09 -36.96
CA LEU A 364 -23.66 0.72 -37.37
C LEU A 364 -23.51 0.71 -38.91
N HIS A 365 -23.81 -0.41 -39.55
CA HIS A 365 -23.79 -0.51 -41.00
C HIS A 365 -24.81 0.43 -41.65
N ASP A 366 -26.02 0.52 -41.08
CA ASP A 366 -27.09 1.41 -41.56
C ASP A 366 -26.71 2.89 -41.41
N CYS A 367 -26.18 3.28 -40.25
CA CYS A 367 -25.84 4.69 -40.01
C CYS A 367 -24.72 5.17 -40.95
N LEU A 368 -23.71 4.34 -41.18
CA LEU A 368 -22.60 4.65 -42.09
C LEU A 368 -23.03 4.66 -43.55
N ALA A 369 -23.89 3.73 -43.95
CA ALA A 369 -24.48 3.70 -45.30
C ALA A 369 -25.30 4.97 -45.55
N LEU A 370 -26.08 5.45 -44.59
CA LEU A 370 -26.86 6.69 -44.72
C LEU A 370 -25.99 7.96 -44.74
N ALA A 371 -24.77 7.89 -44.19
CA ALA A 371 -23.82 9.00 -44.09
C ALA A 371 -22.83 9.11 -45.27
N LEU A 372 -23.00 8.30 -46.34
CA LEU A 372 -22.11 8.32 -47.52
C LEU A 372 -21.85 9.74 -48.06
N PRO A 373 -20.60 10.06 -48.47
CA PRO A 373 -19.42 9.18 -48.64
C PRO A 373 -18.74 8.75 -47.32
N GLY A 374 -19.21 9.23 -46.19
CA GLY A 374 -18.76 8.91 -44.85
C GLY A 374 -19.07 10.07 -43.90
N PRO A 375 -19.18 9.84 -42.59
CA PRO A 375 -19.48 10.89 -41.62
C PRO A 375 -18.39 11.95 -41.65
N HIS A 376 -18.77 13.22 -41.74
CA HIS A 376 -17.81 14.32 -41.61
C HIS A 376 -17.64 14.74 -40.15
N VAL A 377 -18.74 14.70 -39.40
CA VAL A 377 -18.80 15.03 -37.98
C VAL A 377 -19.62 14.01 -37.22
N PHE A 378 -19.14 13.61 -36.04
CA PHE A 378 -19.91 12.88 -35.05
C PHE A 378 -20.40 13.87 -33.98
N LEU A 379 -21.72 13.94 -33.79
CA LEU A 379 -22.33 14.86 -32.84
C LEU A 379 -22.78 14.07 -31.60
N LEU A 380 -22.03 14.17 -30.51
CA LEU A 380 -22.29 13.47 -29.25
C LEU A 380 -23.31 14.27 -28.44
N VAL A 381 -24.51 13.75 -28.31
CA VAL A 381 -25.64 14.40 -27.65
C VAL A 381 -25.69 13.97 -26.19
N LEU A 382 -25.56 14.93 -25.28
CA LEU A 382 -25.55 14.74 -23.83
C LEU A 382 -26.61 15.63 -23.18
N GLN A 383 -27.29 15.13 -22.15
CA GLN A 383 -28.26 15.93 -21.40
C GLN A 383 -27.57 16.71 -20.28
N VAL A 384 -27.90 18.00 -20.13
CA VAL A 384 -27.38 18.82 -19.02
C VAL A 384 -27.85 18.26 -17.69
N GLY A 385 -26.91 18.08 -16.76
CA GLY A 385 -27.18 17.47 -15.45
C GLY A 385 -27.33 15.94 -15.46
N GLY A 386 -27.29 15.32 -16.64
CA GLY A 386 -27.47 13.88 -16.82
C GLY A 386 -26.19 13.07 -16.93
N PHE A 387 -25.00 13.68 -16.85
CA PHE A 387 -23.73 13.02 -17.19
C PHE A 387 -23.42 11.78 -16.32
N THR A 388 -23.65 10.60 -16.90
CA THR A 388 -23.52 9.27 -16.29
C THR A 388 -22.21 8.59 -16.69
N GLN A 389 -21.92 7.46 -16.03
CA GLN A 389 -20.80 6.59 -16.43
C GLN A 389 -20.96 6.06 -17.88
N GLY A 390 -22.19 5.80 -18.32
CA GLY A 390 -22.46 5.39 -19.71
C GLY A 390 -22.02 6.46 -20.72
N GLU A 391 -22.34 7.73 -20.44
CA GLU A 391 -21.91 8.85 -21.29
C GLU A 391 -20.39 9.09 -21.19
N CYS A 392 -19.78 8.85 -20.03
CA CYS A 392 -18.32 8.89 -19.88
C CYS A 392 -17.61 7.84 -20.77
N ASN A 393 -18.22 6.66 -20.94
CA ASN A 393 -17.66 5.56 -21.73
C ASN A 393 -17.90 5.71 -23.24
N MET A 394 -18.85 6.57 -23.66
CA MET A 394 -19.27 6.76 -25.04
C MET A 394 -18.12 7.02 -26.02
N LEU A 395 -17.22 7.94 -25.70
CA LEU A 395 -16.07 8.21 -26.56
C LEU A 395 -15.13 7.00 -26.65
N GLY A 396 -15.00 6.21 -25.58
CA GLY A 396 -14.23 4.97 -25.60
C GLY A 396 -14.83 3.94 -26.55
N TYR A 397 -16.16 3.79 -26.55
CA TYR A 397 -16.86 2.91 -27.50
C TYR A 397 -16.69 3.40 -28.94
N MET A 398 -16.86 4.70 -29.18
CA MET A 398 -16.59 5.28 -30.51
C MET A 398 -15.15 5.02 -30.97
N GLN A 399 -14.16 5.17 -30.08
CA GLN A 399 -12.76 4.91 -30.41
C GLN A 399 -12.46 3.44 -30.66
N LYS A 400 -13.20 2.52 -30.04
CA LYS A 400 -13.13 1.08 -30.31
C LYS A 400 -13.68 0.75 -31.70
N ILE A 401 -14.76 1.41 -32.12
CA ILE A 401 -15.45 1.16 -33.39
C ILE A 401 -14.73 1.85 -34.57
N PHE A 402 -14.41 3.13 -34.41
CA PHE A 402 -13.94 4.00 -35.49
C PHE A 402 -12.42 4.27 -35.42
N GLY A 403 -11.77 3.99 -34.29
CA GLY A 403 -10.38 4.35 -34.05
C GLY A 403 -10.24 5.68 -33.30
N ARG A 404 -9.02 5.96 -32.81
CA ARG A 404 -8.76 7.12 -31.93
C ARG A 404 -9.05 8.48 -32.58
N GLU A 405 -8.86 8.56 -33.90
CA GLU A 405 -9.06 9.75 -34.74
C GLU A 405 -10.53 10.25 -34.72
N VAL A 406 -11.50 9.42 -34.33
CA VAL A 406 -12.92 9.81 -34.26
C VAL A 406 -13.15 11.02 -33.35
N ALA A 407 -12.33 11.16 -32.30
CA ALA A 407 -12.40 12.30 -31.39
C ALA A 407 -12.12 13.63 -32.10
N GLU A 408 -11.24 13.63 -33.11
CA GLU A 408 -10.89 14.80 -33.91
C GLU A 408 -12.03 15.24 -34.84
N HIS A 409 -12.96 14.33 -35.16
CA HIS A 409 -14.17 14.59 -35.92
C HIS A 409 -15.42 14.74 -35.04
N SER A 410 -15.26 14.81 -33.71
CA SER A 410 -16.38 14.84 -32.76
C SER A 410 -16.68 16.23 -32.21
N VAL A 411 -17.97 16.54 -32.07
CA VAL A 411 -18.51 17.75 -31.43
C VAL A 411 -19.50 17.31 -30.33
N ILE A 412 -19.45 17.95 -29.17
CA ILE A 412 -20.37 17.67 -28.06
C ILE A 412 -21.56 18.64 -28.12
N LEU A 413 -22.77 18.13 -28.00
CA LEU A 413 -24.01 18.90 -27.95
C LEU A 413 -24.73 18.67 -26.63
N PHE A 414 -24.81 19.71 -25.81
CA PHE A 414 -25.55 19.70 -24.55
C PHE A 414 -27.01 20.08 -24.77
N ILE A 415 -27.91 19.23 -24.31
CA ILE A 415 -29.36 19.40 -24.43
C ILE A 415 -29.94 19.89 -23.10
N TYR A 416 -30.65 21.02 -23.17
CA TYR A 416 -31.43 21.56 -22.05
C TYR A 416 -32.91 21.20 -22.27
N SER A 417 -33.44 20.35 -21.41
CA SER A 417 -34.82 19.83 -21.47
C SER A 417 -35.74 20.37 -20.36
N ASP A 418 -35.20 20.93 -19.28
CA ASP A 418 -35.98 21.37 -18.12
C ASP A 418 -36.35 22.87 -18.19
N GLU A 419 -37.64 23.18 -18.04
CA GLU A 419 -38.18 24.54 -17.95
C GLU A 419 -38.00 25.18 -16.56
N ASN A 420 -37.71 24.39 -15.52
CA ASN A 420 -37.62 24.86 -14.12
C ASN A 420 -36.26 25.46 -13.72
N GLN A 421 -35.26 25.48 -14.62
CA GLN A 421 -34.01 26.19 -14.34
C GLN A 421 -34.21 27.69 -14.53
N SER A 422 -34.41 28.42 -13.43
CA SER A 422 -34.75 29.86 -13.43
C SER A 422 -33.64 30.80 -13.92
N LYS A 423 -32.49 30.27 -14.35
CA LYS A 423 -31.44 31.01 -15.04
C LYS A 423 -30.99 30.27 -16.30
N PRO A 424 -30.81 30.96 -17.44
CA PRO A 424 -30.12 30.38 -18.58
C PRO A 424 -28.65 30.20 -18.18
N LEU A 425 -28.28 29.00 -17.73
CA LEU A 425 -26.87 28.65 -17.59
C LEU A 425 -26.25 28.73 -19.00
N ARG A 426 -25.18 29.52 -19.15
CA ARG A 426 -24.37 29.43 -20.36
C ARG A 426 -23.71 28.06 -20.36
N VAL A 427 -23.60 27.47 -21.56
CA VAL A 427 -22.96 26.15 -21.71
C VAL A 427 -21.50 26.19 -21.22
N ASP A 428 -20.81 27.33 -21.39
CA ASP A 428 -19.47 27.54 -20.87
C ASP A 428 -19.40 27.45 -19.34
N ASP A 429 -20.37 28.04 -18.62
CA ASP A 429 -20.43 27.99 -17.16
C ASP A 429 -20.66 26.55 -16.67
N TYR A 430 -21.58 25.82 -17.33
CA TYR A 430 -21.84 24.42 -17.03
C TYR A 430 -20.59 23.55 -17.21
N VAL A 431 -19.83 23.77 -18.29
CA VAL A 431 -18.60 23.02 -18.56
C VAL A 431 -17.48 23.39 -17.58
N ALA A 432 -17.38 24.65 -17.18
CA ALA A 432 -16.38 25.12 -16.22
C ALA A 432 -16.58 24.47 -14.84
N GLU A 433 -17.83 24.30 -14.41
CA GLU A 433 -18.21 23.68 -13.13
C GLU A 433 -18.35 22.15 -13.20
N ALA A 434 -18.18 21.55 -14.39
CA ALA A 434 -18.36 20.12 -14.59
C ALA A 434 -17.29 19.25 -13.92
N HIS A 435 -17.66 17.99 -13.64
CA HIS A 435 -16.72 16.98 -13.17
C HIS A 435 -15.58 16.74 -14.17
N THR A 436 -14.40 16.37 -13.66
CA THR A 436 -13.16 16.20 -14.45
C THR A 436 -13.31 15.24 -15.62
N SER A 437 -14.11 14.18 -15.47
CA SER A 437 -14.40 13.22 -16.54
C SER A 437 -15.14 13.85 -17.74
N LEU A 438 -16.08 14.77 -17.52
CA LEU A 438 -16.74 15.51 -18.60
C LEU A 438 -15.77 16.52 -19.24
N GLN A 439 -14.97 17.21 -18.42
CA GLN A 439 -13.94 18.12 -18.93
C GLN A 439 -12.89 17.39 -19.79
N ASP A 440 -12.51 16.16 -19.40
CA ASP A 440 -11.61 15.31 -20.17
C ASP A 440 -12.23 14.86 -21.50
N LEU A 441 -13.52 14.49 -21.51
CA LEU A 441 -14.26 14.18 -22.73
C LEU A 441 -14.26 15.36 -23.70
N ILE A 442 -14.56 16.57 -23.18
CA ILE A 442 -14.56 17.81 -23.96
C ILE A 442 -13.17 18.12 -24.52
N ARG A 443 -12.13 17.98 -23.69
CA ARG A 443 -10.73 18.21 -24.10
C ARG A 443 -10.31 17.25 -25.21
N LYS A 444 -10.67 15.96 -25.10
CA LYS A 444 -10.40 14.94 -26.14
C LYS A 444 -11.12 15.27 -27.46
N CYS A 445 -12.29 15.90 -27.38
CA CYS A 445 -13.03 16.38 -28.56
C CYS A 445 -12.59 17.78 -29.02
N GLY A 446 -11.39 18.24 -28.64
CA GLY A 446 -10.83 19.52 -29.08
C GLY A 446 -11.52 20.75 -28.50
N SER A 447 -12.18 20.62 -27.35
CA SER A 447 -12.98 21.69 -26.70
C SER A 447 -14.11 22.22 -27.58
N ARG A 448 -14.69 21.37 -28.44
CA ARG A 448 -15.81 21.72 -29.32
C ARG A 448 -17.12 21.28 -28.68
N PHE A 449 -17.82 22.21 -28.05
CA PHE A 449 -19.11 21.96 -27.44
C PHE A 449 -20.11 23.08 -27.72
N TYR A 450 -21.40 22.75 -27.75
CA TYR A 450 -22.51 23.69 -27.99
C TYR A 450 -23.69 23.35 -27.09
N GLY A 451 -24.49 24.35 -26.73
CA GLY A 451 -25.71 24.18 -25.95
C GLY A 451 -26.97 24.39 -26.80
N LEU A 452 -27.96 23.52 -26.66
CA LEU A 452 -29.24 23.61 -27.37
C LEU A 452 -30.42 23.42 -26.42
N ASN A 453 -31.28 24.44 -26.33
CA ASN A 453 -32.50 24.36 -25.53
C ASN A 453 -33.67 23.82 -26.37
N ILE A 454 -34.20 22.67 -25.98
CA ILE A 454 -35.28 21.97 -26.68
C ILE A 454 -36.65 22.15 -26.01
N SER A 455 -36.73 22.76 -24.83
CA SER A 455 -37.96 22.90 -24.03
C SER A 455 -39.01 23.77 -24.72
N ASN A 456 -38.60 24.90 -25.33
CA ASN A 456 -39.53 25.77 -26.05
C ASN A 456 -39.12 25.92 -27.53
N LYS A 457 -39.78 25.12 -28.38
CA LYS A 457 -39.64 25.15 -29.86
C LYS A 457 -40.03 26.48 -30.51
N ARG A 458 -40.54 27.47 -29.77
CA ARG A 458 -40.80 28.86 -30.23
C ARG A 458 -39.85 29.89 -29.63
N SER A 459 -38.88 29.48 -28.82
CA SER A 459 -37.89 30.40 -28.25
C SER A 459 -37.06 31.07 -29.35
N ALA A 460 -36.88 32.39 -29.23
CA ALA A 460 -36.00 33.15 -30.11
C ALA A 460 -34.53 32.70 -29.98
N LEU A 461 -34.15 32.13 -28.81
CA LEU A 461 -32.77 31.72 -28.50
C LEU A 461 -32.31 30.49 -29.29
N SER A 462 -33.22 29.66 -29.81
CA SER A 462 -32.83 28.47 -30.57
C SER A 462 -32.30 28.78 -31.98
N TYR A 463 -32.55 29.98 -32.54
CA TYR A 463 -31.93 30.37 -33.82
C TYR A 463 -30.43 30.65 -33.67
N PRO A 464 -29.97 31.51 -32.74
CA PRO A 464 -28.55 31.68 -32.45
C PRO A 464 -27.83 30.38 -32.10
N GLN A 465 -28.42 29.53 -31.24
CA GLN A 465 -27.83 28.26 -30.82
C GLN A 465 -27.60 27.30 -32.00
N VAL A 466 -28.62 27.13 -32.86
CA VAL A 466 -28.49 26.29 -34.07
C VAL A 466 -27.49 26.90 -35.04
N ARG A 467 -27.48 28.23 -35.21
CA ARG A 467 -26.51 28.92 -36.08
C ARG A 467 -25.08 28.71 -35.62
N GLU A 468 -24.79 28.84 -34.33
CA GLU A 468 -23.46 28.64 -33.75
C GLU A 468 -22.99 27.19 -33.92
N LEU A 469 -23.86 26.21 -33.63
CA LEU A 469 -23.59 24.79 -33.85
C LEU A 469 -23.22 24.51 -35.32
N LEU A 470 -24.02 24.99 -36.27
CA LEU A 470 -23.78 24.78 -37.70
C LEU A 470 -22.48 25.46 -38.18
N GLN A 471 -22.16 26.64 -37.66
CA GLN A 471 -20.87 27.29 -37.92
C GLN A 471 -19.70 26.46 -37.38
N GLY A 472 -19.85 25.89 -36.19
CA GLY A 472 -18.90 24.97 -35.59
C GLY A 472 -18.63 23.74 -36.45
N ILE A 473 -19.71 23.09 -36.90
CA ILE A 473 -19.66 21.94 -37.80
C ILE A 473 -18.94 22.30 -39.10
N HIS A 474 -19.31 23.41 -39.75
CA HIS A 474 -18.65 23.82 -41.00
C HIS A 474 -17.17 24.16 -40.83
N LYS A 475 -16.78 24.80 -39.72
CA LYS A 475 -15.37 25.05 -39.39
C LYS A 475 -14.60 23.74 -39.22
N LEU A 476 -15.19 22.77 -38.54
CA LEU A 476 -14.59 21.45 -38.33
C LEU A 476 -14.42 20.68 -39.66
N VAL A 477 -15.42 20.72 -40.53
CA VAL A 477 -15.33 20.10 -41.87
C VAL A 477 -14.24 20.78 -42.69
N ALA A 478 -14.16 22.11 -42.65
CA ALA A 478 -13.14 22.87 -43.36
C ALA A 478 -11.72 22.58 -42.85
N SER A 479 -11.51 22.41 -41.53
CA SER A 479 -10.19 22.10 -40.97
C SER A 479 -9.64 20.75 -41.43
N HIS A 480 -10.51 19.82 -41.85
CA HIS A 480 -10.14 18.52 -42.42
C HIS A 480 -10.08 18.52 -43.95
N GLY A 481 -10.15 19.70 -44.59
CA GLY A 481 -10.12 19.87 -46.03
C GLY A 481 -11.39 19.39 -46.73
N GLY A 482 -12.53 19.36 -46.03
CA GLY A 482 -13.80 18.88 -46.57
C GLY A 482 -13.87 17.37 -46.77
N ARG A 483 -12.89 16.61 -46.27
CA ARG A 483 -12.86 15.15 -46.38
C ARG A 483 -13.70 14.51 -45.28
N PRO A 484 -14.49 13.46 -45.59
CA PRO A 484 -15.17 12.68 -44.57
C PRO A 484 -14.16 11.88 -43.74
N PHE A 485 -14.60 11.45 -42.56
CA PHE A 485 -13.85 10.53 -41.72
C PHE A 485 -13.58 9.21 -42.47
N ALA A 486 -12.33 8.74 -42.43
CA ALA A 486 -11.92 7.53 -43.12
C ALA A 486 -12.45 6.27 -42.42
N MET A 487 -13.51 5.70 -42.96
CA MET A 487 -14.07 4.44 -42.48
C MET A 487 -13.20 3.27 -42.95
N LYS A 488 -12.72 2.44 -42.01
CA LYS A 488 -11.89 1.25 -42.31
C LYS A 488 -12.67 -0.06 -42.23
N ARG A 489 -13.83 -0.04 -41.60
CA ARG A 489 -14.57 -1.25 -41.19
C ARG A 489 -15.39 -1.89 -42.31
N PHE A 490 -15.94 -1.06 -43.20
CA PHE A 490 -16.74 -1.49 -44.35
C PHE A 490 -16.15 -0.87 -45.60
N SER A 491 -16.16 -1.60 -46.71
CA SER A 491 -15.74 -1.07 -47.99
C SER A 491 -16.75 -0.04 -48.52
N PRO A 492 -16.31 0.91 -49.36
CA PRO A 492 -17.22 1.86 -50.00
C PRO A 492 -18.34 1.18 -50.81
N GLN A 493 -18.06 0.02 -51.42
CA GLN A 493 -19.04 -0.74 -52.20
C GLN A 493 -20.15 -1.33 -51.31
N GLU A 494 -19.78 -1.99 -50.20
CA GLU A 494 -20.75 -2.54 -49.23
C GLU A 494 -21.69 -1.47 -48.69
N LEU A 495 -21.14 -0.32 -48.29
CA LEU A 495 -21.95 0.79 -47.78
C LEU A 495 -22.88 1.38 -48.86
N GLN A 496 -22.42 1.43 -50.11
CA GLN A 496 -23.22 1.93 -51.22
C GLN A 496 -24.36 0.98 -51.60
N GLU A 497 -24.13 -0.33 -51.58
CA GLU A 497 -25.18 -1.33 -51.75
C GLU A 497 -26.20 -1.26 -50.61
N ARG A 498 -25.73 -1.14 -49.38
CA ARG A 498 -26.62 -0.98 -48.23
C ARG A 498 -27.46 0.29 -48.31
N ASN A 499 -26.87 1.40 -48.75
CA ASN A 499 -27.57 2.66 -48.89
C ASN A 499 -28.75 2.53 -49.87
N LYS A 500 -28.56 1.85 -51.01
CA LYS A 500 -29.65 1.57 -51.97
C LYS A 500 -30.79 0.80 -51.31
N VAL A 501 -30.48 -0.30 -50.62
CA VAL A 501 -31.49 -1.10 -49.90
C VAL A 501 -32.29 -0.29 -48.89
N LEU A 502 -31.64 0.64 -48.17
CA LEU A 502 -32.31 1.49 -47.18
C LEU A 502 -33.17 2.59 -47.82
N VAL A 503 -32.77 3.11 -48.98
CA VAL A 503 -33.54 4.09 -49.75
C VAL A 503 -34.77 3.43 -50.38
N ASP A 504 -34.59 2.28 -51.04
CA ASP A 504 -35.67 1.54 -51.69
C ASP A 504 -36.76 1.15 -50.69
N LYS A 505 -36.38 0.61 -49.52
CA LYS A 505 -37.32 0.29 -48.44
C LYS A 505 -38.12 1.48 -47.92
N ARG A 506 -37.53 2.69 -47.97
CA ARG A 506 -38.21 3.92 -47.53
C ARG A 506 -39.19 4.40 -48.58
N GLU A 507 -38.84 4.30 -49.85
CA GLU A 507 -39.74 4.63 -50.97
C GLU A 507 -40.95 3.69 -50.98
N ASP A 508 -40.75 2.37 -50.86
CA ASP A 508 -41.82 1.37 -50.74
C ASP A 508 -42.78 1.69 -49.57
N MET A 509 -42.23 2.08 -48.41
CA MET A 509 -43.02 2.43 -47.24
C MET A 509 -43.81 3.74 -47.42
N LEU A 510 -43.26 4.72 -48.14
CA LEU A 510 -43.95 5.97 -48.45
C LEU A 510 -45.06 5.75 -49.47
N GLU A 511 -44.84 4.91 -50.48
CA GLU A 511 -45.86 4.52 -51.46
C GLU A 511 -47.02 3.76 -50.79
N LEU A 512 -46.71 2.80 -49.92
CA LEU A 512 -47.72 2.09 -49.14
C LEU A 512 -48.54 3.02 -48.24
N ASN A 513 -47.89 3.98 -47.56
CA ASN A 513 -48.59 4.99 -46.76
C ASN A 513 -49.44 5.95 -47.60
N HIS A 514 -49.01 6.27 -48.82
CA HIS A 514 -49.80 7.09 -49.74
C HIS A 514 -51.03 6.36 -50.28
N LEU A 515 -50.93 5.04 -50.50
CA LEU A 515 -52.06 4.18 -50.87
C LEU A 515 -53.07 4.07 -49.72
N LEU A 516 -52.60 3.81 -48.49
CA LEU A 516 -53.45 3.69 -47.30
C LEU A 516 -54.12 5.00 -46.84
N ARG A 517 -53.66 6.17 -47.30
CA ARG A 517 -54.30 7.48 -47.04
C ARG A 517 -55.30 7.92 -48.11
N ARG A 518 -55.42 7.15 -49.21
CA ARG A 518 -56.38 7.40 -50.29
C ARG A 518 -57.64 6.53 -50.21
N GLU A 519 -57.62 5.51 -49.36
CA GLU A 519 -58.81 4.81 -48.84
C GLU A 519 -59.32 5.52 -47.58
#